data_AF-A0A7S2L9Y0-F1
#
_entry.id   AF-A0A7S2L9Y0-F1
#
_cell.length_a   1.000
_cell.length_b   1.000
_cell.length_c   1.000
_cell.angle_alpha   90.00
_cell.angle_beta   90.00
_cell.angle_gamma   90.00
#
_symmetry.space_group_name_H-M   'P 1'
#
loop_
_entity.id
_entity.type
_entity.pdbx_description
1 polymer ?
#
loop_
_entity_poly.entity_id
_entity_poly.type
_entity_poly.pdbx_seq_one_letter_code
_entity_poly.pdbx_strand_id
1 'polypeptide(L)'
;MRTWGTEEIRDQLARAADRGLRISSGIWLPHAPAAYEECDDLDADAWWNAQLASYVAAVRENKNSTALLWWTVGNEEELEVDVFRGNECVWKRLEWAVQAVKAEDPNHPVGTVTAGAMEPKVRLINEFCPSLDFLGVNSYGADSLIVGSSLQEWNFTKPYAIMEFGPRGHWVANRTEWGAYIEDTSSEKVPLYNATCYACKDDPFCIGAFAFVWGWKWEKTGTWYNMFNEWPDVTQNVSVPCTECEAEALGALQQCWTGGQPVTRPPTITGVEVNGSRLDDMSFIAPRSESVPVRVVATHPLGETLVGIYAVTDEIVSNAVGGAYEATNPLVAGVWPAAGVNATTGASTAENLSVTMNTSGLSLGGEFRLYIFVRQDPETCQPNCRHQEAYASLAFRICHTAQAGEDCQSNVSYAMQTGIRTHPAAYPGLDGNSTFEEIQAMLYQMGRGSCPPPCGARDWCHTATQGEECYVRVQSLMDNQTALPHSLQNASFETVQAHIQSSRDGVCPRPCAEAPAANVTDSDSSAGRPAGLDLSAANRAVVGLASALLWSAWVFNA
;
A
#
# COMPACT_ATOMS: atom_id res chain seq x y z
N MET A 1 12.07 -19.62 -1.36
CA MET A 1 10.88 -19.13 -0.61
C MET A 1 11.30 -18.81 0.81
N ARG A 2 10.47 -18.05 1.53
CA ARG A 2 10.70 -17.63 2.91
C ARG A 2 9.51 -18.02 3.76
N THR A 3 9.78 -18.44 5.00
CA THR A 3 8.76 -18.62 6.05
C THR A 3 9.06 -17.64 7.18
N TRP A 4 8.05 -17.32 8.00
CA TRP A 4 8.20 -16.41 9.13
C TRP A 4 8.47 -17.13 10.47
N GLY A 5 8.02 -18.37 10.59
CA GLY A 5 8.27 -19.21 11.75
C GLY A 5 8.65 -20.64 11.37
N THR A 6 8.70 -21.48 12.40
CA THR A 6 9.09 -22.89 12.30
C THR A 6 7.90 -23.84 12.35
N GLU A 7 6.68 -23.32 12.34
CA GLU A 7 5.45 -24.11 12.27
C GLU A 7 5.45 -24.92 10.97
N GLU A 8 5.28 -26.24 11.10
CA GLU A 8 5.26 -27.18 9.97
C GLU A 8 6.54 -27.19 9.11
N ILE A 9 7.64 -26.59 9.58
CA ILE A 9 8.84 -26.36 8.77
C ILE A 9 9.47 -27.65 8.23
N ARG A 10 9.38 -28.76 8.97
CA ARG A 10 9.86 -30.07 8.51
C ARG A 10 9.17 -30.50 7.22
N ASP A 11 7.84 -30.39 7.18
CA ASP A 11 7.05 -30.77 6.01
C ASP A 11 7.30 -29.80 4.85
N GLN A 12 7.35 -28.50 5.14
CA GLN A 12 7.64 -27.47 4.15
C GLN A 12 9.01 -27.68 3.50
N LEU A 13 10.05 -27.98 4.30
CA LEU A 13 11.40 -28.30 3.82
C LEU A 13 11.42 -29.56 2.96
N ALA A 14 10.70 -30.63 3.35
CA ALA A 14 10.59 -31.83 2.54
C ALA A 14 9.92 -31.53 1.18
N ARG A 15 8.80 -30.80 1.19
CA ARG A 15 8.10 -30.38 -0.03
C ARG A 15 8.94 -29.47 -0.93
N ALA A 16 9.77 -28.61 -0.34
CA ALA A 16 10.70 -27.76 -1.08
C ALA A 16 11.82 -28.60 -1.71
N ALA A 17 12.39 -29.56 -0.98
CA ALA A 17 13.40 -30.47 -1.51
C ALA A 17 12.88 -31.25 -2.73
N ASP A 18 11.66 -31.79 -2.65
CA ASP A 18 11.00 -32.51 -3.75
C ASP A 18 10.79 -31.65 -5.00
N ARG A 19 10.74 -30.33 -4.85
CA ARG A 19 10.52 -29.35 -5.92
C ARG A 19 11.81 -28.64 -6.36
N GLY A 20 12.96 -29.00 -5.80
CA GLY A 20 14.22 -28.30 -6.05
C GLY A 20 14.26 -26.86 -5.54
N LEU A 21 13.38 -26.51 -4.60
CA LEU A 21 13.32 -25.20 -3.96
C LEU A 21 14.14 -25.20 -2.67
N ARG A 22 14.53 -23.99 -2.23
CA ARG A 22 15.13 -23.77 -0.92
C ARG A 22 14.32 -22.78 -0.08
N ILE A 23 14.43 -22.92 1.23
CA ILE A 23 13.69 -22.17 2.23
C ILE A 23 14.65 -21.34 3.10
N SER A 24 14.40 -20.03 3.15
CA SER A 24 14.79 -19.18 4.26
C SER A 24 13.85 -19.44 5.43
N SER A 25 14.30 -20.17 6.45
CA SER A 25 13.43 -20.58 7.56
C SER A 25 13.38 -19.50 8.63
N GLY A 26 12.20 -18.94 8.87
CA GLY A 26 11.99 -17.96 9.93
C GLY A 26 12.00 -18.56 11.34
N ILE A 27 12.43 -17.76 12.31
CA ILE A 27 12.31 -17.98 13.75
C ILE A 27 11.59 -16.75 14.29
N TRP A 28 10.33 -16.94 14.69
CA TRP A 28 9.46 -15.85 15.12
C TRP A 28 9.84 -15.35 16.51
N LEU A 29 10.34 -14.11 16.58
CA LEU A 29 10.55 -13.39 17.84
C LEU A 29 9.26 -12.67 18.25
N PRO A 30 9.08 -12.35 19.54
CA PRO A 30 7.93 -11.55 19.97
C PRO A 30 7.98 -10.13 19.37
N HIS A 31 6.82 -9.58 19.03
CA HIS A 31 6.67 -8.16 18.64
C HIS A 31 6.26 -7.25 19.80
N ALA A 32 5.65 -7.83 20.85
CA ALA A 32 5.14 -7.07 21.98
C ALA A 32 6.25 -6.21 22.63
N PRO A 33 6.06 -4.89 22.79
CA PRO A 33 7.10 -3.99 23.32
C PRO A 33 7.64 -4.40 24.69
N ALA A 34 6.78 -4.99 25.53
CA ALA A 34 7.14 -5.51 26.85
C ALA A 34 8.26 -6.56 26.82
N ALA A 35 8.46 -7.26 25.70
CA ALA A 35 9.56 -8.23 25.55
C ALA A 35 10.95 -7.56 25.45
N TYR A 36 10.99 -6.23 25.25
CA TYR A 36 12.21 -5.45 24.97
C TYR A 36 12.36 -4.23 25.90
N GLU A 37 11.78 -4.26 27.09
CA GLU A 37 11.91 -3.17 28.08
C GLU A 37 13.21 -3.30 28.91
N GLU A 38 13.68 -4.51 29.18
CA GLU A 38 14.86 -4.79 30.03
C GLU A 38 15.84 -5.77 29.35
N CYS A 39 17.13 -5.44 29.39
CA CYS A 39 18.19 -6.24 28.77
C CYS A 39 19.57 -6.15 29.46
N ASP A 40 19.60 -5.77 30.74
CA ASP A 40 20.85 -5.65 31.52
C ASP A 40 21.46 -7.02 31.87
N ASP A 41 20.61 -8.00 32.21
CA ASP A 41 20.97 -9.40 32.47
C ASP A 41 20.05 -10.32 31.65
N LEU A 42 20.50 -10.66 30.45
CA LEU A 42 19.74 -11.48 29.52
C LEU A 42 19.48 -12.88 30.09
N ASP A 43 20.49 -13.49 30.73
CA ASP A 43 20.45 -14.86 31.23
C ASP A 43 19.45 -15.02 32.39
N ALA A 44 19.18 -13.96 33.15
CA ALA A 44 18.19 -13.97 34.23
C ALA A 44 16.74 -14.01 33.75
N ASP A 45 16.48 -13.73 32.47
CA ASP A 45 15.13 -13.69 31.92
C ASP A 45 14.61 -15.09 31.58
N ALA A 46 13.83 -15.66 32.51
CA ALA A 46 13.28 -17.01 32.36
C ALA A 46 12.34 -17.15 31.16
N TRP A 47 11.62 -16.09 30.77
CA TRP A 47 10.69 -16.15 29.66
C TRP A 47 11.43 -16.23 28.33
N TRP A 48 12.44 -15.37 28.13
CA TRP A 48 13.29 -15.41 26.94
C TRP A 48 14.11 -16.70 26.85
N ASN A 49 14.62 -17.22 27.97
CA ASN A 49 15.29 -18.53 27.98
C ASN A 49 14.36 -19.65 27.47
N ALA A 50 13.08 -19.62 27.83
CA ALA A 50 12.11 -20.59 27.31
C ALA A 50 11.87 -20.42 25.80
N GLN A 51 11.82 -19.18 25.29
CA GLN A 51 11.73 -18.92 23.85
C GLN A 51 12.97 -19.44 23.11
N LEU A 52 14.17 -19.11 23.59
CA LEU A 52 15.43 -19.58 23.00
C LEU A 52 15.53 -21.10 22.96
N ALA A 53 15.11 -21.79 24.02
CA ALA A 53 15.09 -23.25 24.05
C ALA A 53 14.16 -23.82 22.96
N SER A 54 13.02 -23.19 22.71
CA SER A 54 12.11 -23.56 21.62
C SER A 54 12.74 -23.34 20.25
N TYR A 55 13.35 -22.17 20.03
CA TYR A 55 14.03 -21.84 18.77
C TYR A 55 15.17 -22.83 18.46
N VAL A 56 16.03 -23.10 19.44
CA VAL A 56 17.14 -24.04 19.31
C VAL A 56 16.65 -25.47 19.06
N ALA A 57 15.54 -25.89 19.68
CA ALA A 57 14.95 -27.20 19.41
C ALA A 57 14.49 -27.33 17.95
N ALA A 58 13.82 -26.31 17.40
CA ALA A 58 13.41 -26.29 16.00
C ALA A 58 14.61 -26.29 15.04
N VAL A 59 15.66 -25.53 15.35
CA VAL A 59 16.92 -25.52 14.58
C VAL A 59 17.56 -26.91 14.58
N ARG A 60 17.73 -27.52 15.76
CA ARG A 60 18.31 -28.87 15.91
C ARG A 60 17.59 -29.91 15.07
N GLU A 61 16.26 -29.81 15.01
CA GLU A 61 15.41 -30.76 14.30
C GLU A 61 15.54 -30.66 12.77
N ASN A 62 15.84 -29.47 12.24
CA ASN A 62 15.72 -29.17 10.81
C ASN A 62 17.05 -28.78 10.12
N LYS A 63 18.12 -28.51 10.88
CA LYS A 63 19.43 -28.07 10.36
C LYS A 63 20.09 -28.97 9.31
N ASN A 64 19.69 -30.23 9.20
CA ASN A 64 20.29 -31.16 8.23
C ASN A 64 19.50 -31.25 6.91
N SER A 65 18.44 -30.45 6.73
CA SER A 65 17.68 -30.44 5.48
C SER A 65 18.48 -29.83 4.33
N THR A 66 18.52 -30.51 3.19
CA THR A 66 19.16 -29.99 1.97
C THR A 66 18.39 -28.83 1.33
N ALA A 67 17.11 -28.65 1.70
CA ALA A 67 16.28 -27.54 1.24
C ALA A 67 16.41 -26.30 2.14
N LEU A 68 17.07 -26.40 3.30
CA LEU A 68 17.35 -25.22 4.11
C LEU A 68 18.39 -24.34 3.39
N LEU A 69 18.08 -23.06 3.26
CA LEU A 69 18.99 -22.06 2.67
C LEU A 69 19.80 -21.37 3.77
N TRP A 70 19.10 -20.83 4.76
CA TRP A 70 19.62 -20.13 5.93
C TRP A 70 18.51 -19.99 6.98
N TRP A 71 18.87 -19.54 8.17
CA TRP A 71 17.95 -19.14 9.24
C TRP A 71 17.69 -17.64 9.22
N THR A 72 16.46 -17.24 9.50
CA THR A 72 16.06 -15.84 9.64
C THR A 72 15.47 -15.65 11.03
N VAL A 73 16.25 -15.06 11.93
CA VAL A 73 15.87 -14.79 13.31
C VAL A 73 15.19 -13.43 13.36
N GLY A 74 13.90 -13.45 13.61
CA GLY A 74 13.07 -12.25 13.64
C GLY A 74 12.59 -11.74 12.28
N ASN A 75 11.55 -10.94 12.34
CA ASN A 75 10.97 -10.12 11.29
C ASN A 75 10.42 -8.82 11.91
N GLU A 76 11.11 -7.71 11.72
CA GLU A 76 10.60 -6.37 11.97
C GLU A 76 10.19 -6.13 13.44
N GLU A 77 10.91 -6.71 14.40
CA GLU A 77 10.66 -6.57 15.84
C GLU A 77 10.63 -5.10 16.28
N GLU A 78 11.34 -4.22 15.57
CA GLU A 78 11.39 -2.81 15.89
C GLU A 78 10.07 -2.07 15.62
N LEU A 79 9.17 -2.60 14.79
CA LEU A 79 7.96 -1.88 14.35
C LEU A 79 7.07 -1.42 15.51
N GLU A 80 6.88 -2.27 16.51
CA GLU A 80 6.01 -1.97 17.66
C GLU A 80 6.76 -1.23 18.79
N VAL A 81 8.09 -1.16 18.74
CA VAL A 81 8.93 -0.48 19.74
C VAL A 81 9.27 0.95 19.30
N ASP A 82 9.92 1.08 18.14
CA ASP A 82 10.29 2.34 17.50
C ASP A 82 10.59 2.02 16.02
N VAL A 83 9.64 2.32 15.14
CA VAL A 83 9.75 2.02 13.69
C VAL A 83 11.01 2.60 13.04
N PHE A 84 11.64 3.64 13.59
CA PHE A 84 12.81 4.29 12.99
C PHE A 84 14.13 3.65 13.40
N ARG A 85 14.22 3.09 14.60
CA ARG A 85 15.50 2.57 15.13
C ARG A 85 15.38 1.33 16.03
N GLY A 86 14.20 1.04 16.58
CA GLY A 86 13.99 0.12 17.69
C GLY A 86 14.56 0.66 19.00
N ASN A 87 15.01 -0.24 19.87
CA ASN A 87 15.79 0.11 21.05
C ASN A 87 16.98 -0.85 21.20
N GLU A 88 17.90 -0.56 22.13
CA GLU A 88 19.06 -1.40 22.40
C GLU A 88 18.68 -2.84 22.78
N CYS A 89 17.59 -3.02 23.54
CA CYS A 89 17.14 -4.33 23.99
C CYS A 89 16.62 -5.21 22.85
N VAL A 90 15.96 -4.67 21.83
CA VAL A 90 15.59 -5.40 20.61
C VAL A 90 16.84 -6.05 20.01
N TRP A 91 17.89 -5.26 19.78
CA TRP A 91 19.09 -5.73 19.09
C TRP A 91 19.95 -6.66 19.96
N LYS A 92 20.03 -6.44 21.28
CA LYS A 92 20.71 -7.36 22.21
C LYS A 92 20.01 -8.71 22.33
N ARG A 93 18.67 -8.73 22.37
CA ARG A 93 17.88 -9.98 22.41
C ARG A 93 18.00 -10.73 21.09
N LEU A 94 18.00 -10.00 19.97
CA LEU A 94 18.28 -10.58 18.66
C LEU A 94 19.66 -11.23 18.61
N GLU A 95 20.72 -10.53 19.04
CA GLU A 95 22.08 -11.09 19.08
C GLU A 95 22.14 -12.38 19.90
N TRP A 96 21.47 -12.40 21.05
CA TRP A 96 21.42 -13.58 21.90
C TRP A 96 20.78 -14.78 21.19
N ALA A 97 19.67 -14.56 20.48
CA ALA A 97 19.03 -15.57 19.66
C ALA A 97 19.90 -16.00 18.47
N VAL A 98 20.53 -15.06 17.77
CA VAL A 98 21.44 -15.33 16.64
C VAL A 98 22.61 -16.22 17.10
N GLN A 99 23.26 -15.88 18.22
CA GLN A 99 24.35 -16.68 18.77
C GLN A 99 23.90 -18.10 19.14
N ALA A 100 22.73 -18.24 19.77
CA ALA A 100 22.18 -19.55 20.13
C ALA A 100 21.88 -20.43 18.90
N VAL A 101 21.32 -19.84 17.85
CA VAL A 101 21.04 -20.53 16.58
C VAL A 101 22.34 -20.97 15.91
N LYS A 102 23.34 -20.08 15.81
CA LYS A 102 24.66 -20.40 15.22
C LYS A 102 25.41 -21.48 15.99
N ALA A 103 25.27 -21.51 17.32
CA ALA A 103 25.88 -22.54 18.15
C ALA A 103 25.26 -23.93 17.88
N GLU A 104 23.95 -23.98 17.60
CA GLU A 104 23.26 -25.24 17.27
C GLU A 104 23.47 -25.66 15.81
N ASP A 105 23.49 -24.71 14.87
CA ASP A 105 23.72 -24.94 13.44
C ASP A 105 24.84 -24.03 12.89
N PRO A 106 26.09 -24.52 12.87
CA PRO A 106 27.22 -23.77 12.33
C PRO A 106 27.32 -23.82 10.80
N ASN A 107 26.45 -24.56 10.10
CA ASN A 107 26.57 -24.79 8.66
C ASN A 107 25.74 -23.84 7.80
N HIS A 108 24.70 -23.23 8.37
CA HIS A 108 23.79 -22.33 7.67
C HIS A 108 23.99 -20.88 8.13
N PRO A 109 23.96 -19.89 7.22
CA PRO A 109 23.95 -18.48 7.59
C PRO A 109 22.75 -18.14 8.49
N VAL A 110 22.92 -17.12 9.33
CA VAL A 110 21.86 -16.59 10.19
C VAL A 110 21.72 -15.09 9.95
N GLY A 111 20.54 -14.67 9.52
CA GLY A 111 20.18 -13.26 9.31
C GLY A 111 18.98 -12.84 10.14
N THR A 112 18.63 -11.57 10.06
CA THR A 112 17.39 -10.97 10.60
C THR A 112 16.70 -10.16 9.51
N VAL A 113 15.47 -9.67 9.73
CA VAL A 113 14.75 -8.83 8.77
C VAL A 113 14.26 -7.56 9.43
N THR A 114 14.53 -6.40 8.82
CA THR A 114 14.01 -5.10 9.27
C THR A 114 12.95 -4.54 8.33
N ALA A 115 12.08 -3.68 8.86
CA ALA A 115 11.10 -2.91 8.07
C ALA A 115 11.82 -1.72 7.41
N GLY A 116 12.14 -1.87 6.13
CA GLY A 116 12.97 -0.92 5.40
C GLY A 116 14.42 -0.87 5.90
N ALA A 117 15.26 -0.13 5.17
CA ALA A 117 16.64 0.16 5.56
C ALA A 117 16.70 1.59 6.11
N MET A 118 17.16 1.77 7.34
CA MET A 118 17.31 3.08 7.98
C MET A 118 18.64 3.15 8.74
N GLU A 119 19.39 4.25 8.59
CA GLU A 119 20.71 4.45 9.22
C GLU A 119 20.71 4.17 10.72
N PRO A 120 19.72 4.66 11.53
CA PRO A 120 19.70 4.38 12.95
C PRO A 120 19.59 2.89 13.29
N LYS A 121 18.78 2.12 12.55
CA LYS A 121 18.67 0.66 12.73
C LYS A 121 19.99 -0.02 12.44
N VAL A 122 20.59 0.31 11.29
CA VAL A 122 21.83 -0.31 10.82
C VAL A 122 22.99 -0.04 11.77
N ARG A 123 23.09 1.17 12.31
CA ARG A 123 24.07 1.50 13.34
C ARG A 123 23.90 0.64 14.59
N LEU A 124 22.67 0.51 15.10
CA LEU A 124 22.40 -0.29 16.30
C LEU A 124 22.62 -1.79 16.07
N ILE A 125 22.28 -2.31 14.88
CA ILE A 125 22.58 -3.69 14.49
C ILE A 125 24.09 -3.94 14.47
N ASN A 126 24.87 -3.03 13.88
CA ASN A 126 26.33 -3.13 13.85
C ASN A 126 26.94 -3.11 15.26
N GLU A 127 26.34 -2.36 16.18
CA GLU A 127 26.81 -2.23 17.57
C GLU A 127 26.41 -3.43 18.44
N PHE A 128 25.14 -3.84 18.40
CA PHE A 128 24.56 -4.77 19.35
C PHE A 128 24.32 -6.18 18.80
N CYS A 129 24.34 -6.38 17.48
CA CYS A 129 24.12 -7.68 16.83
C CYS A 129 25.21 -8.04 15.78
N PRO A 130 26.50 -8.05 16.18
CA PRO A 130 27.60 -8.29 15.26
C PRO A 130 27.70 -9.75 14.77
N SER A 131 26.95 -10.71 15.33
CA SER A 131 27.05 -12.12 14.93
C SER A 131 26.25 -12.47 13.67
N LEU A 132 25.36 -11.58 13.19
CA LEU A 132 24.61 -11.78 11.95
C LEU A 132 25.52 -12.08 10.75
N ASP A 133 25.12 -12.98 9.87
CA ASP A 133 25.83 -13.25 8.61
C ASP A 133 25.35 -12.36 7.47
N PHE A 134 24.08 -11.95 7.50
CA PHE A 134 23.48 -11.03 6.53
C PHE A 134 22.34 -10.22 7.15
N LEU A 135 21.97 -9.11 6.51
CA LEU A 135 20.78 -8.33 6.86
C LEU A 135 19.69 -8.52 5.79
N GLY A 136 18.54 -8.99 6.22
CA GLY A 136 17.32 -8.96 5.43
C GLY A 136 16.60 -7.62 5.56
N VAL A 137 16.01 -7.14 4.47
CA VAL A 137 15.24 -5.90 4.45
C VAL A 137 13.92 -6.14 3.73
N ASN A 138 12.81 -5.89 4.41
CA ASN A 138 11.51 -5.76 3.77
C ASN A 138 11.44 -4.37 3.14
N SER A 139 11.37 -4.28 1.81
CA SER A 139 11.46 -3.00 1.11
C SER A 139 10.59 -3.00 -0.14
N TYR A 140 9.82 -1.93 -0.32
CA TYR A 140 8.75 -1.85 -1.32
C TYR A 140 8.95 -0.64 -2.23
N GLY A 141 8.48 -0.74 -3.47
CA GLY A 141 8.54 0.36 -4.43
C GLY A 141 9.97 0.79 -4.75
N ALA A 142 10.19 2.10 -4.85
CA ALA A 142 11.50 2.66 -5.25
C ALA A 142 12.59 2.46 -4.18
N ASP A 143 12.21 2.29 -2.92
CA ASP A 143 13.16 2.10 -1.81
C ASP A 143 13.94 0.79 -1.97
N SER A 144 13.33 -0.22 -2.59
CA SER A 144 13.99 -1.50 -2.87
C SER A 144 15.21 -1.36 -3.78
N LEU A 145 15.25 -0.30 -4.61
CA LEU A 145 16.32 -0.07 -5.59
C LEU A 145 17.60 0.49 -4.96
N ILE A 146 17.50 1.04 -3.74
CA ILE A 146 18.62 1.75 -3.09
C ILE A 146 19.14 1.05 -1.83
N VAL A 147 18.55 -0.09 -1.43
CA VAL A 147 18.93 -0.83 -0.21
C VAL A 147 20.44 -1.07 -0.14
N GLY A 148 21.04 -1.64 -1.20
CA GLY A 148 22.47 -1.95 -1.22
C GLY A 148 23.36 -0.71 -1.02
N SER A 149 23.08 0.37 -1.76
CA SER A 149 23.82 1.63 -1.62
C SER A 149 23.68 2.25 -0.23
N SER A 150 22.47 2.24 0.36
CA SER A 150 22.24 2.78 1.70
C SER A 150 22.97 1.98 2.77
N LEU A 151 22.95 0.64 2.68
CA LEU A 151 23.68 -0.21 3.62
C LEU A 151 25.21 0.03 3.56
N GLN A 152 25.76 0.18 2.35
CA GLN A 152 27.18 0.49 2.17
C GLN A 152 27.54 1.87 2.74
N GLU A 153 26.71 2.89 2.50
CA GLU A 153 26.90 4.23 3.05
C GLU A 153 26.96 4.22 4.59
N TRP A 154 26.16 3.37 5.23
CA TRP A 154 26.08 3.25 6.68
C TRP A 154 27.04 2.19 7.25
N ASN A 155 28.06 1.81 6.49
CA ASN A 155 29.12 0.86 6.86
C ASN A 155 28.63 -0.55 7.24
N PHE A 156 27.48 -0.99 6.71
CA PHE A 156 27.09 -2.39 6.77
C PHE A 156 27.82 -3.16 5.67
N THR A 157 28.83 -3.95 6.05
CA THR A 157 29.78 -4.59 5.12
C THR A 157 29.47 -6.04 4.81
N LYS A 158 28.43 -6.61 5.43
CA LYS A 158 28.00 -7.99 5.23
C LYS A 158 27.00 -8.08 4.07
N PRO A 159 26.76 -9.27 3.52
CA PRO A 159 25.70 -9.48 2.53
C PRO A 159 24.32 -9.03 3.02
N TYR A 160 23.41 -8.77 2.09
CA TYR A 160 22.02 -8.43 2.40
C TYR A 160 21.05 -9.16 1.48
N ALA A 161 19.79 -9.25 1.90
CA ALA A 161 18.71 -9.80 1.07
C ALA A 161 17.49 -8.89 1.12
N ILE A 162 16.74 -8.77 0.02
CA ILE A 162 15.45 -8.10 0.01
C ILE A 162 14.39 -9.14 0.36
N MET A 163 13.98 -9.19 1.63
CA MET A 163 13.24 -10.32 2.21
C MET A 163 11.73 -10.26 1.99
N GLU A 164 11.23 -9.10 1.58
CA GLU A 164 9.95 -8.85 0.93
C GLU A 164 10.13 -7.68 -0.05
N PHE A 165 9.61 -7.81 -1.26
CA PHE A 165 9.44 -6.68 -2.17
C PHE A 165 8.18 -6.79 -3.02
N GLY A 166 7.69 -5.64 -3.44
CA GLY A 166 6.49 -5.56 -4.26
C GLY A 166 6.33 -4.19 -4.90
N PRO A 167 5.10 -3.82 -5.30
CA PRO A 167 4.80 -2.51 -5.84
C PRO A 167 5.00 -1.42 -4.78
N ARG A 168 4.61 -0.19 -5.12
CA ARG A 168 4.54 0.91 -4.16
C ARG A 168 3.75 0.50 -2.91
N GLY A 169 4.33 0.71 -1.74
CA GLY A 169 3.64 0.50 -0.47
C GLY A 169 2.48 1.48 -0.29
N HIS A 170 1.38 1.03 0.31
CA HIS A 170 0.19 1.86 0.53
C HIS A 170 0.42 3.10 1.39
N TRP A 171 1.44 3.08 2.25
CA TRP A 171 1.83 4.21 3.11
C TRP A 171 2.40 5.41 2.35
N VAL A 172 2.89 5.23 1.12
CA VAL A 172 3.34 6.33 0.24
C VAL A 172 2.40 6.55 -0.95
N ALA A 173 1.27 5.86 -1.00
CA ALA A 173 0.29 6.05 -2.05
C ALA A 173 -0.49 7.35 -1.84
N ASN A 174 -0.82 8.01 -2.95
CA ASN A 174 -1.74 9.14 -2.93
C ASN A 174 -3.11 8.70 -2.39
N ARG A 175 -3.86 9.65 -1.85
CA ARG A 175 -5.22 9.42 -1.38
C ARG A 175 -6.19 10.37 -2.06
N THR A 176 -7.42 9.92 -2.25
CA THR A 176 -8.53 10.79 -2.64
C THR A 176 -8.80 11.81 -1.55
N GLU A 177 -9.59 12.83 -1.87
CA GLU A 177 -10.05 13.83 -0.89
C GLU A 177 -10.87 13.22 0.26
N TRP A 178 -11.53 12.08 0.02
CA TRP A 178 -12.18 11.27 1.05
C TRP A 178 -11.27 10.21 1.69
N GLY A 179 -9.97 10.19 1.41
CA GLY A 179 -8.98 9.35 2.12
C GLY A 179 -8.85 7.92 1.61
N ALA A 180 -9.52 7.55 0.52
CA ALA A 180 -9.34 6.28 -0.17
C ALA A 180 -7.96 6.22 -0.84
N TYR A 181 -7.32 5.06 -0.84
CA TYR A 181 -6.00 4.91 -1.45
C TYR A 181 -6.06 4.87 -2.98
N ILE A 182 -5.19 5.62 -3.66
CA ILE A 182 -4.99 5.50 -5.11
C ILE A 182 -4.01 4.35 -5.37
N GLU A 183 -4.50 3.29 -6.00
CA GLU A 183 -3.71 2.11 -6.31
C GLU A 183 -3.24 2.16 -7.77
N ASP A 184 -2.00 1.74 -8.01
CA ASP A 184 -1.48 1.51 -9.37
C ASP A 184 -2.23 0.35 -10.04
N THR A 185 -2.42 0.41 -11.35
CA THR A 185 -2.85 -0.75 -12.15
C THR A 185 -1.81 -1.87 -12.10
N SER A 186 -2.20 -3.11 -12.39
CA SER A 186 -1.24 -4.22 -12.54
C SER A 186 -0.10 -3.87 -13.49
N SER A 187 -0.40 -3.16 -14.59
CA SER A 187 0.56 -2.74 -15.60
C SER A 187 1.57 -1.73 -15.07
N GLU A 188 1.14 -0.78 -14.24
CA GLU A 188 2.01 0.21 -13.59
C GLU A 188 2.88 -0.39 -12.48
N LYS A 189 2.47 -1.53 -11.90
CA LYS A 189 3.27 -2.27 -10.91
C LYS A 189 4.45 -3.02 -11.52
N VAL A 190 4.35 -3.48 -12.78
CA VAL A 190 5.35 -4.32 -13.47
C VAL A 190 6.78 -3.74 -13.45
N PRO A 191 7.01 -2.45 -13.79
CA PRO A 191 8.36 -1.91 -13.87
C PRO A 191 9.14 -2.02 -12.55
N LEU A 192 8.47 -1.83 -11.41
CA LEU A 192 9.10 -1.90 -10.08
C LEU A 192 9.49 -3.34 -9.71
N TYR A 193 8.62 -4.33 -9.95
CA TYR A 193 8.98 -5.74 -9.76
C TYR A 193 10.22 -6.13 -10.56
N ASN A 194 10.27 -5.69 -11.82
CA ASN A 194 11.39 -5.96 -12.70
C ASN A 194 12.68 -5.28 -12.20
N ALA A 195 12.61 -3.98 -11.91
CA ALA A 195 13.74 -3.20 -11.46
C ALA A 195 14.34 -3.73 -10.15
N THR A 196 13.51 -4.05 -9.15
CA THR A 196 13.99 -4.60 -7.87
C THR A 196 14.67 -5.94 -8.04
N CYS A 197 14.12 -6.82 -8.87
CA CYS A 197 14.72 -8.13 -9.09
C CYS A 197 16.10 -8.02 -9.75
N TYR A 198 16.26 -7.17 -10.77
CA TYR A 198 17.56 -6.93 -11.40
C TYR A 198 18.52 -6.16 -10.51
N ALA A 199 18.05 -5.18 -9.73
CA ALA A 199 18.89 -4.44 -8.79
C ALA A 199 19.57 -5.37 -7.78
N CYS A 200 18.85 -6.34 -7.22
CA CYS A 200 19.47 -7.36 -6.38
C CYS A 200 20.37 -8.31 -7.18
N LYS A 201 19.93 -8.77 -8.35
CA LYS A 201 20.71 -9.71 -9.18
C LYS A 201 22.08 -9.15 -9.60
N ASP A 202 22.14 -7.84 -9.84
CA ASP A 202 23.34 -7.15 -10.32
C ASP A 202 24.25 -6.63 -9.18
N ASP A 203 23.76 -6.59 -7.93
CA ASP A 203 24.54 -6.20 -6.76
C ASP A 203 25.29 -7.41 -6.15
N PRO A 204 26.64 -7.39 -6.08
CA PRO A 204 27.42 -8.51 -5.54
C PRO A 204 27.22 -8.78 -4.04
N PHE A 205 26.65 -7.83 -3.28
CA PHE A 205 26.30 -8.03 -1.88
C PHE A 205 24.87 -8.52 -1.66
N CYS A 206 24.00 -8.43 -2.68
CA CYS A 206 22.64 -8.95 -2.56
C CYS A 206 22.61 -10.46 -2.80
N ILE A 207 22.20 -11.22 -1.78
CA ILE A 207 22.17 -12.70 -1.84
C ILE A 207 20.78 -13.25 -2.18
N GLY A 208 19.79 -12.40 -2.38
CA GLY A 208 18.46 -12.80 -2.84
C GLY A 208 17.39 -11.73 -2.66
N ALA A 209 16.30 -11.88 -3.43
CA ALA A 209 15.10 -11.06 -3.33
C ALA A 209 13.86 -11.96 -3.32
N PHE A 210 12.92 -11.71 -2.39
CA PHE A 210 11.73 -12.50 -2.16
C PHE A 210 10.48 -11.66 -2.46
N ALA A 211 9.81 -11.98 -3.56
CA ALA A 211 8.66 -11.21 -4.02
C ALA A 211 7.43 -11.48 -3.14
N PHE A 212 6.65 -10.43 -2.87
CA PHE A 212 5.47 -10.43 -2.01
C PHE A 212 4.29 -9.72 -2.70
N VAL A 213 3.05 -10.20 -2.59
CA VAL A 213 2.60 -11.47 -1.98
C VAL A 213 2.52 -12.55 -3.07
N TRP A 214 3.18 -13.70 -2.86
CA TRP A 214 2.94 -14.90 -3.68
C TRP A 214 1.61 -15.55 -3.28
N GLY A 215 0.52 -15.07 -3.87
CA GLY A 215 -0.84 -15.53 -3.62
C GLY A 215 -1.83 -14.38 -3.66
N TRP A 216 -2.93 -14.53 -2.93
CA TRP A 216 -3.95 -13.50 -2.75
C TRP A 216 -4.20 -13.22 -1.26
N LYS A 217 -4.20 -11.94 -0.91
CA LYS A 217 -4.55 -11.40 0.40
C LYS A 217 -5.27 -10.07 0.22
N TRP A 218 -6.30 -9.82 1.02
CA TRP A 218 -6.84 -8.46 1.12
C TRP A 218 -5.91 -7.60 1.96
N GLU A 219 -5.37 -6.53 1.37
CA GLU A 219 -4.58 -5.56 2.10
C GLU A 219 -4.78 -4.16 1.52
N LYS A 220 -5.55 -3.34 2.23
CA LYS A 220 -6.16 -2.07 1.80
C LYS A 220 -7.16 -2.23 0.66
N THR A 221 -6.82 -3.01 -0.37
CA THR A 221 -7.70 -3.40 -1.47
C THR A 221 -7.56 -4.89 -1.76
N GLY A 222 -8.46 -5.43 -2.59
CA GLY A 222 -8.40 -6.80 -3.08
C GLY A 222 -7.27 -7.09 -4.08
N THR A 223 -6.47 -6.08 -4.46
CA THR A 223 -5.46 -6.21 -5.54
C THR A 223 -4.08 -5.65 -5.19
N TRP A 224 -3.89 -5.02 -4.03
CA TRP A 224 -2.71 -4.19 -3.76
C TRP A 224 -1.37 -4.88 -3.99
N TYR A 225 -1.13 -6.01 -3.33
CA TYR A 225 0.15 -6.74 -3.37
C TYR A 225 0.07 -8.09 -4.10
N ASN A 226 -1.11 -8.43 -4.64
CA ASN A 226 -1.42 -9.79 -5.06
C ASN A 226 -0.80 -10.14 -6.41
N MET A 227 -0.09 -11.27 -6.44
CA MET A 227 0.41 -11.90 -7.67
C MET A 227 -0.59 -12.87 -8.28
N PHE A 228 -1.50 -13.39 -7.45
CA PHE A 228 -2.60 -14.24 -7.87
C PHE A 228 -3.91 -13.61 -7.41
N ASN A 229 -4.96 -13.74 -8.21
CA ASN A 229 -6.30 -13.41 -7.79
C ASN A 229 -7.08 -14.68 -7.45
N GLU A 230 -7.51 -14.77 -6.21
CA GLU A 230 -8.28 -15.88 -5.65
C GLU A 230 -9.60 -15.42 -5.04
N TRP A 231 -10.01 -14.16 -5.28
CA TRP A 231 -11.25 -13.61 -4.72
C TRP A 231 -12.48 -14.30 -5.34
N PRO A 232 -13.25 -15.11 -4.58
CA PRO A 232 -14.28 -15.97 -5.17
C PRO A 232 -15.35 -15.23 -5.99
N ASP A 233 -15.77 -14.04 -5.55
CA ASP A 233 -16.83 -13.27 -6.20
C ASP A 233 -16.46 -12.78 -7.61
N VAL A 234 -15.16 -12.74 -7.95
CA VAL A 234 -14.66 -12.26 -9.25
C VAL A 234 -13.88 -13.33 -10.02
N THR A 235 -13.70 -14.51 -9.43
CA THR A 235 -12.99 -15.65 -10.02
C THR A 235 -13.92 -16.82 -10.34
N GLN A 236 -15.02 -16.96 -9.58
CA GLN A 236 -16.00 -18.04 -9.72
C GLN A 236 -17.36 -17.50 -10.19
N ASN A 237 -18.09 -18.29 -10.99
CA ASN A 237 -19.43 -17.94 -11.48
C ASN A 237 -19.51 -16.60 -12.27
N VAL A 238 -18.40 -16.17 -12.85
CA VAL A 238 -18.30 -14.99 -13.73
C VAL A 238 -18.22 -15.40 -15.20
N SER A 239 -18.30 -14.43 -16.13
CA SER A 239 -18.29 -14.70 -17.57
C SER A 239 -17.03 -15.43 -18.06
N VAL A 240 -15.87 -15.13 -17.46
CA VAL A 240 -14.61 -15.84 -17.69
C VAL A 240 -14.05 -16.32 -16.35
N PRO A 241 -14.38 -17.54 -15.90
CA PRO A 241 -13.89 -18.06 -14.63
C PRO A 241 -12.38 -18.27 -14.70
N CYS A 242 -11.73 -18.14 -13.55
CA CYS A 242 -10.29 -18.24 -13.48
C CYS A 242 -9.88 -18.67 -12.07
N THR A 243 -8.92 -19.58 -11.97
CA THR A 243 -8.41 -20.10 -10.69
C THR A 243 -6.95 -19.73 -10.63
N GLU A 244 -6.51 -19.13 -9.51
CA GLU A 244 -5.14 -18.64 -9.34
C GLU A 244 -4.73 -17.73 -10.51
N CYS A 245 -5.51 -16.68 -10.78
CA CYS A 245 -5.24 -15.83 -11.94
C CYS A 245 -3.94 -15.07 -11.76
N GLU A 246 -2.98 -15.33 -12.63
CA GLU A 246 -1.66 -14.73 -12.63
C GLU A 246 -1.74 -13.25 -13.04
N ALA A 247 -1.28 -12.37 -12.15
CA ALA A 247 -1.13 -10.95 -12.43
C ALA A 247 0.07 -10.65 -13.34
N GLU A 248 0.08 -9.48 -13.99
CA GLU A 248 1.20 -9.01 -14.83
C GLU A 248 2.58 -9.06 -14.16
N ALA A 249 2.64 -8.86 -12.84
CA ALA A 249 3.87 -8.91 -12.06
C ALA A 249 4.62 -10.24 -12.18
N LEU A 250 3.91 -11.37 -12.33
CA LEU A 250 4.54 -12.70 -12.45
C LEU A 250 5.36 -12.83 -13.73
N GLY A 251 4.93 -12.19 -14.82
CA GLY A 251 5.69 -12.14 -16.07
C GLY A 251 7.05 -11.46 -15.90
N ALA A 252 7.12 -10.36 -15.13
CA ALA A 252 8.38 -9.69 -14.81
C ALA A 252 9.30 -10.56 -13.96
N LEU A 253 8.75 -11.23 -12.93
CA LEU A 253 9.52 -12.11 -12.07
C LEU A 253 10.07 -13.32 -12.84
N GLN A 254 9.25 -13.96 -13.67
CA GLN A 254 9.68 -15.05 -14.54
C GLN A 254 10.83 -14.62 -15.46
N GLN A 255 10.74 -13.41 -16.02
CA GLN A 255 11.79 -12.88 -16.88
C GLN A 255 13.12 -12.72 -16.12
N CYS A 256 13.09 -12.09 -14.94
CA CYS A 256 14.28 -11.88 -14.14
C CYS A 256 14.92 -13.21 -13.67
N TRP A 257 14.09 -14.15 -13.19
CA TRP A 257 14.54 -15.44 -12.66
C TRP A 257 15.13 -16.36 -13.72
N THR A 258 14.53 -16.41 -14.91
CA THR A 258 14.97 -17.32 -15.99
C THR A 258 15.95 -16.67 -16.97
N GLY A 259 15.98 -15.34 -17.04
CA GLY A 259 16.69 -14.58 -18.08
C GLY A 259 16.02 -14.63 -19.47
N GLY A 260 14.92 -15.37 -19.61
CA GLY A 260 14.16 -15.49 -20.85
C GLY A 260 12.86 -14.68 -20.83
N GLN A 261 12.31 -14.35 -22.00
CA GLN A 261 10.97 -13.78 -22.07
C GLN A 261 9.92 -14.85 -21.73
N PRO A 262 8.87 -14.52 -20.95
CA PRO A 262 7.72 -15.41 -20.78
C PRO A 262 7.13 -15.81 -22.13
N VAL A 263 6.74 -17.07 -22.28
CA VAL A 263 6.10 -17.59 -23.51
C VAL A 263 4.76 -16.91 -23.77
N THR A 264 4.05 -16.55 -22.71
CA THR A 264 2.82 -15.75 -22.74
C THR A 264 2.92 -14.65 -21.70
N ARG A 265 2.42 -13.45 -22.04
CA ARG A 265 2.29 -12.35 -21.10
C ARG A 265 0.80 -12.01 -20.97
N PRO A 266 0.33 -11.67 -19.76
CA PRO A 266 -1.03 -11.19 -19.53
C PRO A 266 -1.37 -9.97 -20.39
N PRO A 267 -2.68 -9.60 -20.46
CA PRO A 267 -3.09 -8.30 -20.99
C PRO A 267 -2.40 -7.15 -20.24
N THR A 268 -2.43 -5.95 -20.82
CA THR A 268 -1.92 -4.72 -20.20
C THR A 268 -2.99 -3.64 -20.29
N ILE A 269 -3.26 -2.97 -19.16
CA ILE A 269 -4.15 -1.81 -19.06
C ILE A 269 -3.32 -0.55 -19.25
N THR A 270 -3.73 0.29 -20.19
CA THR A 270 -3.07 1.57 -20.47
C THR A 270 -3.87 2.76 -19.97
N GLY A 271 -5.15 2.58 -19.65
CA GLY A 271 -5.98 3.64 -19.07
C GLY A 271 -7.41 3.19 -18.81
N VAL A 272 -8.10 3.99 -18.00
CA VAL A 272 -9.52 3.85 -17.70
C VAL A 272 -10.20 5.19 -17.98
N GLU A 273 -11.41 5.13 -18.52
CA GLU A 273 -12.23 6.29 -18.80
C GLU A 273 -13.60 6.15 -18.16
N VAL A 274 -14.12 7.25 -17.64
CA VAL A 274 -15.46 7.36 -17.08
C VAL A 274 -16.18 8.51 -17.77
N ASN A 275 -17.42 8.27 -18.22
CA ASN A 275 -18.20 9.23 -19.02
C ASN A 275 -17.46 9.74 -20.28
N GLY A 276 -16.58 8.92 -20.86
CA GLY A 276 -15.79 9.26 -22.06
C GLY A 276 -14.57 10.14 -21.80
N SER A 277 -14.26 10.43 -20.53
CA SER A 277 -13.05 11.14 -20.12
C SER A 277 -12.06 10.16 -19.50
N ARG A 278 -10.81 10.18 -19.98
CA ARG A 278 -9.72 9.44 -19.35
C ARG A 278 -9.43 9.99 -17.97
N LEU A 279 -9.24 9.09 -17.01
CA LEU A 279 -8.91 9.48 -15.65
C LEU A 279 -7.41 9.80 -15.53
N ASP A 280 -7.09 10.84 -14.76
CA ASP A 280 -5.72 11.24 -14.43
C ASP A 280 -5.12 10.35 -13.33
N ASP A 281 -5.97 9.85 -12.42
CA ASP A 281 -5.66 8.85 -11.42
C ASP A 281 -6.77 7.79 -11.36
N MET A 282 -6.57 6.71 -10.59
CA MET A 282 -7.58 5.66 -10.44
C MET A 282 -8.69 6.08 -9.45
N SER A 283 -9.29 7.25 -9.66
CA SER A 283 -10.46 7.70 -8.90
C SER A 283 -11.44 8.55 -9.72
N PHE A 284 -12.71 8.60 -9.29
CA PHE A 284 -13.71 9.47 -9.90
C PHE A 284 -14.89 9.80 -8.97
N ILE A 285 -15.69 10.78 -9.36
CA ILE A 285 -16.96 11.13 -8.70
C ILE A 285 -18.08 10.81 -9.69
N ALA A 286 -19.15 10.15 -9.21
CA ALA A 286 -20.30 9.83 -10.03
C ALA A 286 -21.61 10.27 -9.37
N PRO A 287 -22.59 10.79 -10.13
CA PRO A 287 -23.94 10.98 -9.60
C PRO A 287 -24.63 9.63 -9.40
N ARG A 288 -25.76 9.63 -8.69
CA ARG A 288 -26.73 8.52 -8.80
C ARG A 288 -27.32 8.55 -10.20
N SER A 289 -26.97 7.55 -11.01
CA SER A 289 -27.39 7.43 -12.39
C SER A 289 -27.58 5.97 -12.74
N GLU A 290 -28.58 5.68 -13.58
CA GLU A 290 -28.70 4.34 -14.17
C GLU A 290 -27.61 4.08 -15.21
N SER A 291 -26.92 5.12 -15.66
CA SER A 291 -25.92 5.05 -16.72
C SER A 291 -24.68 5.87 -16.39
N VAL A 292 -23.64 5.19 -15.93
CA VAL A 292 -22.26 5.68 -15.83
C VAL A 292 -21.38 4.83 -16.76
N PRO A 293 -21.07 5.31 -17.99
CA PRO A 293 -20.20 4.59 -18.90
C PRO A 293 -18.77 4.50 -18.34
N VAL A 294 -18.23 3.29 -18.29
CA VAL A 294 -16.84 3.00 -17.93
C VAL A 294 -16.19 2.26 -19.08
N ARG A 295 -15.00 2.69 -19.49
CA ARG A 295 -14.19 2.05 -20.53
C ARG A 295 -12.79 1.75 -20.01
N VAL A 296 -12.32 0.52 -20.22
CA VAL A 296 -10.91 0.16 -19.99
C VAL A 296 -10.23 0.01 -21.35
N VAL A 297 -9.08 0.67 -21.48
CA VAL A 297 -8.19 0.59 -22.64
C VAL A 297 -7.11 -0.43 -22.32
N ALA A 298 -7.27 -1.64 -22.83
CA ALA A 298 -6.36 -2.76 -22.61
C ALA A 298 -5.95 -3.41 -23.93
N THR A 299 -4.77 -4.03 -23.93
CA THR A 299 -4.23 -4.75 -25.09
C THR A 299 -3.65 -6.09 -24.67
N HIS A 300 -3.66 -7.08 -25.56
CA HIS A 300 -2.96 -8.34 -25.37
C HIS A 300 -1.73 -8.41 -26.29
N PRO A 301 -0.54 -8.83 -25.80
CA PRO A 301 0.68 -8.86 -26.63
C PRO A 301 0.60 -9.73 -27.88
N LEU A 302 -0.29 -10.73 -27.90
CA LEU A 302 -0.55 -11.60 -29.05
C LEU A 302 -1.79 -11.19 -29.87
N GLY A 303 -2.44 -10.07 -29.54
CA GLY A 303 -3.67 -9.62 -30.20
C GLY A 303 -4.91 -10.44 -29.89
N GLU A 304 -4.90 -11.18 -28.78
CA GLU A 304 -6.06 -11.98 -28.32
C GLU A 304 -7.21 -11.07 -27.90
N THR A 305 -8.44 -11.57 -28.08
CA THR A 305 -9.64 -10.85 -27.62
C THR A 305 -9.69 -10.87 -26.09
N LEU A 306 -10.21 -9.78 -25.50
CA LEU A 306 -10.25 -9.56 -24.07
C LEU A 306 -11.69 -9.45 -23.56
N VAL A 307 -11.88 -9.80 -22.28
CA VAL A 307 -13.13 -9.64 -21.54
C VAL A 307 -12.84 -8.93 -20.22
N GLY A 308 -13.68 -7.94 -19.88
CA GLY A 308 -13.60 -7.22 -18.61
C GLY A 308 -14.59 -7.78 -17.58
N ILE A 309 -14.17 -7.90 -16.33
CA ILE A 309 -14.98 -8.27 -15.18
C ILE A 309 -14.96 -7.10 -14.21
N TYR A 310 -16.14 -6.61 -13.84
CA TYR A 310 -16.30 -5.38 -13.07
C TYR A 310 -16.98 -5.71 -11.75
N ALA A 311 -16.38 -5.31 -10.64
CA ALA A 311 -16.87 -5.59 -9.29
C ALA A 311 -16.83 -4.33 -8.44
N VAL A 312 -17.90 -4.05 -7.72
CA VAL A 312 -18.03 -2.89 -6.85
C VAL A 312 -18.12 -3.37 -5.41
N THR A 313 -17.32 -2.78 -4.53
CA THR A 313 -17.42 -2.93 -3.07
C THR A 313 -17.63 -1.58 -2.41
N ASP A 314 -18.01 -1.59 -1.13
CA ASP A 314 -17.79 -0.42 -0.28
C ASP A 314 -16.29 -0.12 -0.18
N GLU A 315 -15.93 1.15 -0.05
CA GLU A 315 -14.56 1.57 0.27
C GLU A 315 -14.41 1.61 1.79
N ILE A 316 -13.70 0.63 2.33
CA ILE A 316 -13.40 0.54 3.77
C ILE A 316 -11.90 0.75 3.93
N VAL A 317 -11.52 1.91 4.46
CA VAL A 317 -10.12 2.23 4.75
C VAL A 317 -9.74 1.54 6.07
N SER A 318 -9.03 0.41 5.96
CA SER A 318 -8.54 -0.36 7.11
C SER A 318 -7.42 0.37 7.86
N ASN A 319 -7.52 0.37 9.19
CA ASN A 319 -6.49 0.84 10.12
C ASN A 319 -5.46 -0.25 10.49
N ALA A 320 -5.51 -1.44 9.89
CA ALA A 320 -4.56 -2.51 10.18
C ALA A 320 -3.12 -2.14 9.76
N VAL A 321 -2.13 -2.65 10.50
CA VAL A 321 -0.70 -2.35 10.34
C VAL A 321 0.09 -3.66 10.31
N GLY A 322 1.29 -3.67 9.72
CA GLY A 322 2.24 -4.78 9.81
C GLY A 322 1.75 -6.09 9.19
N GLY A 323 0.92 -6.00 8.14
CA GLY A 323 0.36 -7.19 7.49
C GLY A 323 -0.67 -7.94 8.32
N ALA A 324 -1.28 -7.32 9.34
CA ALA A 324 -2.43 -7.90 10.05
C ALA A 324 -3.57 -8.27 9.09
N TYR A 325 -4.40 -9.24 9.50
CA TYR A 325 -5.52 -9.70 8.70
C TYR A 325 -6.54 -8.59 8.47
N GLU A 326 -6.95 -8.42 7.21
CA GLU A 326 -8.07 -7.56 6.81
C GLU A 326 -9.14 -8.44 6.16
N ALA A 327 -10.39 -8.24 6.55
CA ALA A 327 -11.50 -8.96 5.92
C ALA A 327 -11.72 -8.45 4.50
N THR A 328 -12.07 -9.37 3.59
CA THR A 328 -12.53 -9.04 2.24
C THR A 328 -13.81 -8.22 2.30
N ASN A 329 -13.85 -7.08 1.60
CA ASN A 329 -15.07 -6.29 1.53
C ASN A 329 -16.12 -7.03 0.68
N PRO A 330 -17.38 -7.09 1.13
CA PRO A 330 -18.44 -7.77 0.39
C PRO A 330 -18.71 -7.07 -0.95
N LEU A 331 -19.06 -7.88 -1.95
CA LEU A 331 -19.51 -7.37 -3.24
C LEU A 331 -20.85 -6.64 -3.09
N VAL A 332 -20.89 -5.38 -3.50
CA VAL A 332 -22.12 -4.56 -3.59
C VAL A 332 -22.81 -4.77 -4.92
N ALA A 333 -22.04 -4.80 -6.02
CA ALA A 333 -22.55 -5.06 -7.36
C ALA A 333 -21.46 -5.69 -8.25
N GLY A 334 -21.86 -6.45 -9.26
CA GLY A 334 -20.95 -7.02 -10.25
C GLY A 334 -21.55 -6.96 -11.65
N VAL A 335 -20.70 -6.73 -12.65
CA VAL A 335 -21.06 -6.81 -14.06
C VAL A 335 -20.01 -7.64 -14.80
N TRP A 336 -20.47 -8.71 -15.45
CA TRP A 336 -19.62 -9.66 -16.17
C TRP A 336 -20.12 -9.80 -17.61
N PRO A 337 -19.82 -8.85 -18.51
CA PRO A 337 -20.21 -8.96 -19.92
C PRO A 337 -19.70 -10.27 -20.52
N ALA A 338 -20.49 -10.86 -21.42
CA ALA A 338 -20.06 -12.00 -22.19
C ALA A 338 -18.96 -11.60 -23.20
N ALA A 339 -18.16 -12.58 -23.60
CA ALA A 339 -17.17 -12.47 -24.68
C ALA A 339 -17.74 -11.75 -25.92
N GLY A 340 -17.02 -10.75 -26.44
CA GLY A 340 -17.44 -9.97 -27.62
C GLY A 340 -18.67 -9.07 -27.44
N VAL A 341 -19.25 -8.97 -26.23
CA VAL A 341 -20.44 -8.13 -25.97
C VAL A 341 -20.03 -6.83 -25.30
N ASN A 342 -20.04 -5.74 -26.08
CA ASN A 342 -20.22 -4.40 -25.54
C ASN A 342 -21.59 -4.37 -24.85
N ALA A 343 -21.65 -4.13 -23.53
CA ALA A 343 -22.88 -4.20 -22.72
C ALA A 343 -24.00 -3.23 -23.17
N THR A 344 -23.77 -2.42 -24.20
CA THR A 344 -24.73 -1.51 -24.83
C THR A 344 -24.80 -1.56 -26.36
N THR A 345 -23.90 -2.24 -27.09
CA THR A 345 -23.86 -2.15 -28.58
C THR A 345 -23.50 -3.42 -29.37
N GLY A 346 -23.12 -4.55 -28.74
CA GLY A 346 -22.95 -5.82 -29.47
C GLY A 346 -21.85 -5.86 -30.55
N ALA A 347 -20.76 -5.10 -30.40
CA ALA A 347 -19.59 -5.16 -31.29
C ALA A 347 -18.34 -5.64 -30.53
N SER A 348 -17.62 -6.61 -31.11
CA SER A 348 -16.35 -7.16 -30.62
C SER A 348 -15.15 -6.45 -31.27
N THR A 349 -14.25 -5.85 -30.48
CA THR A 349 -12.87 -5.57 -30.94
C THR A 349 -11.88 -5.57 -29.78
N ALA A 350 -10.67 -6.04 -30.07
CA ALA A 350 -9.53 -6.29 -29.19
C ALA A 350 -8.98 -5.11 -28.34
N GLU A 351 -9.63 -3.94 -28.31
CA GLU A 351 -9.07 -2.72 -27.69
C GLU A 351 -10.05 -1.92 -26.81
N ASN A 352 -11.33 -2.32 -26.66
CA ASN A 352 -12.32 -1.49 -25.96
C ASN A 352 -13.29 -2.30 -25.10
N LEU A 353 -13.01 -2.36 -23.79
CA LEU A 353 -13.86 -3.01 -22.80
C LEU A 353 -14.77 -1.97 -22.15
N SER A 354 -16.01 -1.83 -22.62
CA SER A 354 -16.96 -0.84 -22.10
C SER A 354 -18.17 -1.47 -21.41
N VAL A 355 -18.54 -0.90 -20.28
CA VAL A 355 -19.72 -1.26 -19.50
C VAL A 355 -20.47 0.00 -19.08
N THR A 356 -21.77 -0.14 -18.84
CA THR A 356 -22.57 0.90 -18.18
C THR A 356 -22.80 0.48 -16.74
N MET A 357 -22.20 1.20 -15.80
CA MET A 357 -22.48 1.04 -14.37
C MET A 357 -23.79 1.70 -13.99
N ASN A 358 -24.58 1.00 -13.18
CA ASN A 358 -25.77 1.56 -12.54
C ASN A 358 -25.42 1.93 -11.09
N THR A 359 -25.32 3.24 -10.83
CA THR A 359 -25.05 3.80 -9.49
C THR A 359 -26.32 4.28 -8.81
N SER A 360 -27.50 4.11 -9.42
CA SER A 360 -28.76 4.63 -8.87
C SER A 360 -29.15 3.97 -7.55
N GLY A 361 -28.71 2.73 -7.29
CA GLY A 361 -28.93 2.01 -6.04
C GLY A 361 -27.95 2.35 -4.90
N LEU A 362 -26.86 3.07 -5.19
CA LEU A 362 -25.81 3.36 -4.22
C LEU A 362 -26.19 4.55 -3.32
N SER A 363 -25.67 4.55 -2.09
CA SER A 363 -25.95 5.58 -1.09
C SER A 363 -25.35 6.94 -1.49
N LEU A 364 -26.10 8.02 -1.28
CA LEU A 364 -25.59 9.39 -1.48
C LEU A 364 -24.47 9.68 -0.49
N GLY A 365 -23.34 10.19 -0.98
CA GLY A 365 -22.12 10.37 -0.19
C GLY A 365 -21.39 9.08 0.14
N GLY A 366 -21.89 7.92 -0.31
CA GLY A 366 -21.20 6.64 -0.13
C GLY A 366 -19.89 6.60 -0.90
N GLU A 367 -18.88 5.99 -0.28
CA GLU A 367 -17.55 5.74 -0.81
C GLU A 367 -17.44 4.28 -1.23
N PHE A 368 -16.96 4.02 -2.43
CA PHE A 368 -16.97 2.71 -3.07
C PHE A 368 -15.66 2.48 -3.82
N ARG A 369 -15.41 1.22 -4.20
CA ARG A 369 -14.32 0.85 -5.10
C ARG A 369 -14.81 -0.02 -6.25
N LEU A 370 -14.42 0.36 -7.45
CA LEU A 370 -14.62 -0.43 -8.66
C LEU A 370 -13.33 -1.20 -8.98
N TYR A 371 -13.38 -2.52 -8.90
CA TYR A 371 -12.35 -3.42 -9.40
C TYR A 371 -12.67 -3.82 -10.84
N ILE A 372 -11.64 -3.84 -11.68
CA ILE A 372 -11.74 -4.27 -13.07
C ILE A 372 -10.66 -5.31 -13.32
N PHE A 373 -11.06 -6.49 -13.78
CA PHE A 373 -10.16 -7.57 -14.17
C PHE A 373 -10.30 -7.84 -15.67
N VAL A 374 -9.19 -7.86 -16.39
CA VAL A 374 -9.14 -8.04 -17.85
C VAL A 374 -8.50 -9.38 -18.16
N ARG A 375 -9.26 -10.27 -18.80
CA ARG A 375 -8.88 -11.66 -19.10
C ARG A 375 -8.98 -11.94 -20.60
N GLN A 376 -8.29 -12.99 -21.06
CA GLN A 376 -8.45 -13.48 -22.42
C GLN A 376 -9.85 -14.05 -22.64
N ASP A 377 -10.39 -13.85 -23.84
CA ASP A 377 -11.67 -14.42 -24.25
C ASP A 377 -11.52 -15.92 -24.55
N PRO A 378 -12.17 -16.81 -23.76
CA PRO A 378 -12.04 -18.24 -23.86
C PRO A 378 -12.57 -18.82 -25.17
N GLU A 379 -13.30 -18.07 -26.00
CA GLU A 379 -13.71 -18.54 -27.33
C GLU A 379 -12.59 -18.35 -28.38
N THR A 380 -11.73 -17.35 -28.17
CA THR A 380 -10.69 -16.98 -29.15
C THR A 380 -9.31 -17.51 -28.81
N CYS A 381 -8.98 -17.66 -27.53
CA CYS A 381 -7.65 -18.12 -27.12
C CYS A 381 -7.48 -19.65 -27.09
N GLN A 382 -8.49 -20.45 -27.44
CA GLN A 382 -8.40 -21.92 -27.34
C GLN A 382 -7.45 -22.51 -28.39
N PRO A 383 -6.62 -23.51 -28.03
CA PRO A 383 -6.49 -24.20 -26.73
C PRO A 383 -5.48 -23.55 -25.76
N ASN A 384 -5.00 -22.35 -26.07
CA ASN A 384 -3.87 -21.68 -25.41
C ASN A 384 -4.26 -20.70 -24.31
N CYS A 385 -5.53 -20.66 -23.90
CA CYS A 385 -6.00 -19.78 -22.84
C CYS A 385 -5.19 -20.00 -21.55
N ARG A 386 -4.71 -18.89 -20.97
CA ARG A 386 -3.96 -18.88 -19.72
C ARG A 386 -4.81 -18.25 -18.62
N HIS A 387 -4.57 -18.68 -17.38
CA HIS A 387 -5.13 -18.04 -16.19
C HIS A 387 -4.34 -16.77 -15.88
N GLN A 388 -4.41 -15.78 -16.77
CA GLN A 388 -3.63 -14.55 -16.73
C GLN A 388 -4.56 -13.34 -16.80
N GLU A 389 -4.28 -12.31 -16.01
CA GLU A 389 -5.09 -11.10 -15.98
C GLU A 389 -4.30 -9.81 -15.75
N ALA A 390 -4.84 -8.72 -16.28
CA ALA A 390 -4.54 -7.37 -15.81
C ALA A 390 -5.67 -6.89 -14.91
N TYR A 391 -5.37 -5.98 -13.99
CA TYR A 391 -6.38 -5.40 -13.11
C TYR A 391 -6.16 -3.91 -12.86
N ALA A 392 -7.25 -3.24 -12.53
CA ALA A 392 -7.29 -1.88 -12.01
C ALA A 392 -8.28 -1.82 -10.84
N SER A 393 -8.03 -0.95 -9.86
CA SER A 393 -8.98 -0.67 -8.78
C SER A 393 -9.17 0.84 -8.68
N LEU A 394 -10.42 1.30 -8.69
CA LEU A 394 -10.76 2.71 -8.76
C LEU A 394 -11.63 3.12 -7.58
N ALA A 395 -11.15 4.08 -6.78
CA ALA A 395 -11.96 4.66 -5.72
C ALA A 395 -13.01 5.61 -6.31
N PHE A 396 -14.27 5.54 -5.89
CA PHE A 396 -15.27 6.51 -6.28
C PHE A 396 -16.25 6.87 -5.18
N ARG A 397 -16.81 8.08 -5.25
CA ARG A 397 -17.87 8.53 -4.35
C ARG A 397 -19.12 8.94 -5.11
N ILE A 398 -20.27 8.76 -4.47
CA ILE A 398 -21.56 9.16 -5.03
C ILE A 398 -21.89 10.60 -4.64
N CYS A 399 -22.05 11.46 -5.63
CA CYS A 399 -22.39 12.87 -5.46
C CYS A 399 -23.87 13.17 -5.75
N HIS A 400 -24.32 14.33 -5.28
CA HIS A 400 -25.58 14.95 -5.68
C HIS A 400 -25.53 16.46 -5.42
N THR A 401 -25.66 17.29 -6.46
CA THR A 401 -25.87 18.73 -6.25
C THR A 401 -27.32 18.98 -5.90
N ALA A 402 -27.56 19.64 -4.76
CA ALA A 402 -28.89 19.76 -4.18
C ALA A 402 -29.86 20.53 -5.09
N GLN A 403 -31.07 20.00 -5.24
CA GLN A 403 -32.10 20.54 -6.13
C GLN A 403 -33.20 21.28 -5.38
N ALA A 404 -33.97 22.09 -6.11
CA ALA A 404 -35.06 22.87 -5.54
C ALA A 404 -36.07 21.97 -4.81
N GLY A 405 -36.38 22.33 -3.55
CA GLY A 405 -37.27 21.56 -2.68
C GLY A 405 -36.55 20.60 -1.72
N GLU A 406 -35.24 20.42 -1.85
CA GLU A 406 -34.44 19.65 -0.90
C GLU A 406 -34.00 20.52 0.30
N ASP A 407 -33.89 19.89 1.48
CA ASP A 407 -33.45 20.56 2.70
C ASP A 407 -32.05 21.18 2.53
N CYS A 408 -31.13 20.44 1.90
CA CYS A 408 -29.79 20.95 1.62
C CYS A 408 -29.85 22.21 0.75
N GLN A 409 -30.68 22.24 -0.30
CA GLN A 409 -30.81 23.41 -1.17
C GLN A 409 -31.32 24.63 -0.41
N SER A 410 -32.22 24.44 0.56
CA SER A 410 -32.70 25.50 1.43
C SER A 410 -31.59 26.04 2.35
N ASN A 411 -30.77 25.15 2.92
CA ASN A 411 -29.62 25.53 3.75
C ASN A 411 -28.55 26.28 2.96
N VAL A 412 -28.21 25.81 1.75
CA VAL A 412 -27.26 26.49 0.86
C VAL A 412 -27.80 27.87 0.45
N SER A 413 -29.09 27.97 0.09
CA SER A 413 -29.71 29.25 -0.27
C SER A 413 -29.68 30.25 0.89
N TYR A 414 -29.95 29.79 2.12
CA TYR A 414 -29.84 30.62 3.31
C TYR A 414 -28.40 31.12 3.51
N ALA A 415 -27.42 30.22 3.41
CA ALA A 415 -26.01 30.56 3.54
C ALA A 415 -25.58 31.64 2.52
N MET A 416 -25.92 31.45 1.25
CA MET A 416 -25.65 32.41 0.15
C MET A 416 -26.28 33.78 0.40
N GLN A 417 -27.55 33.81 0.79
CA GLN A 417 -28.32 35.07 0.83
C GLN A 417 -28.12 35.84 2.14
N THR A 418 -27.98 35.11 3.25
CA THR A 418 -28.03 35.67 4.61
C THR A 418 -26.89 35.18 5.49
N GLY A 419 -26.66 33.86 5.55
CA GLY A 419 -25.79 33.21 6.53
C GLY A 419 -24.35 33.74 6.50
N ILE A 420 -23.70 33.73 5.34
CA ILE A 420 -22.30 34.18 5.19
C ILE A 420 -22.14 35.66 5.59
N ARG A 421 -23.12 36.52 5.27
CA ARG A 421 -23.07 37.96 5.58
C ARG A 421 -23.34 38.27 7.05
N THR A 422 -24.22 37.50 7.68
CA THR A 422 -24.67 37.74 9.06
C THR A 422 -23.84 36.98 10.10
N HIS A 423 -23.27 35.83 9.72
CA HIS A 423 -22.52 34.94 10.60
C HIS A 423 -21.29 34.36 9.87
N PRO A 424 -20.34 35.19 9.40
CA PRO A 424 -19.20 34.72 8.59
C PRO A 424 -18.35 33.64 9.29
N ALA A 425 -18.22 33.70 10.62
CA ALA A 425 -17.51 32.67 11.39
C ALA A 425 -18.16 31.27 11.31
N ALA A 426 -19.45 31.16 10.95
CA ALA A 426 -20.12 29.88 10.75
C ALA A 426 -19.90 29.29 9.35
N TYR A 427 -19.30 30.08 8.43
CA TYR A 427 -19.00 29.72 7.04
C TYR A 427 -17.51 30.01 6.72
N PRO A 428 -16.57 29.39 7.44
CA PRO A 428 -15.15 29.64 7.26
C PRO A 428 -14.74 29.42 5.79
N GLY A 429 -13.78 30.21 5.29
CA GLY A 429 -13.30 30.11 3.90
C GLY A 429 -14.30 30.49 2.80
N LEU A 430 -15.54 30.85 3.14
CA LEU A 430 -16.57 31.25 2.17
C LEU A 430 -16.87 32.74 2.27
N ASP A 431 -17.21 33.34 1.15
CA ASP A 431 -17.57 34.75 1.05
C ASP A 431 -18.81 34.96 0.16
N GLY A 432 -19.16 36.23 -0.10
CA GLY A 432 -20.34 36.57 -0.91
C GLY A 432 -20.26 36.16 -2.38
N ASN A 433 -19.10 35.72 -2.86
CA ASN A 433 -18.88 35.22 -4.22
C ASN A 433 -18.81 33.69 -4.28
N SER A 434 -18.84 32.99 -3.14
CA SER A 434 -18.82 31.53 -3.11
C SER A 434 -20.02 30.94 -3.88
N THR A 435 -19.72 29.92 -4.65
CA THR A 435 -20.68 29.17 -5.47
C THR A 435 -21.60 28.31 -4.60
N PHE A 436 -22.71 27.87 -5.20
CA PHE A 436 -23.65 26.96 -4.53
C PHE A 436 -22.96 25.67 -4.09
N GLU A 437 -22.14 25.10 -4.97
CA GLU A 437 -21.42 23.86 -4.73
C GLU A 437 -20.33 24.00 -3.67
N GLU A 438 -19.59 25.13 -3.61
CA GLU A 438 -18.62 25.38 -2.52
C GLU A 438 -19.30 25.45 -1.15
N ILE A 439 -20.46 26.08 -1.08
CA ILE A 439 -21.26 26.16 0.15
C ILE A 439 -21.83 24.79 0.51
N GLN A 440 -22.34 24.04 -0.47
CA GLN A 440 -22.83 22.69 -0.25
C GLN A 440 -21.71 21.76 0.25
N ALA A 441 -20.51 21.82 -0.36
CA ALA A 441 -19.35 21.03 0.03
C ALA A 441 -18.95 21.31 1.48
N MET A 442 -18.91 22.59 1.88
CA MET A 442 -18.64 22.97 3.26
C MET A 442 -19.69 22.42 4.23
N LEU A 443 -20.99 22.59 3.90
CA LEU A 443 -22.07 22.08 4.73
C LEU A 443 -21.99 20.55 4.88
N TYR A 444 -21.74 19.81 3.80
CA TYR A 444 -21.51 18.36 3.83
C TYR A 444 -20.35 17.99 4.76
N GLN A 445 -19.17 18.59 4.57
CA GLN A 445 -17.96 18.28 5.34
C GLN A 445 -18.09 18.65 6.82
N MET A 446 -18.87 19.68 7.16
CA MET A 446 -19.19 20.04 8.54
C MET A 446 -20.33 19.18 9.14
N GLY A 447 -20.93 18.26 8.39
CA GLY A 447 -22.08 17.47 8.83
C GLY A 447 -23.33 18.33 9.09
N ARG A 448 -23.50 19.43 8.35
CA ARG A 448 -24.58 20.42 8.51
C ARG A 448 -25.56 20.39 7.34
N GLY A 449 -26.79 20.79 7.61
CA GLY A 449 -27.79 21.08 6.57
C GLY A 449 -28.27 19.88 5.75
N SER A 450 -28.01 18.65 6.19
CA SER A 450 -28.36 17.40 5.49
C SER A 450 -27.88 17.37 4.04
N CYS A 451 -26.71 17.96 3.79
CA CYS A 451 -26.14 18.08 2.45
C CYS A 451 -25.30 16.86 2.08
N PRO A 452 -25.49 16.27 0.88
CA PRO A 452 -24.54 15.32 0.30
C PRO A 452 -23.36 16.06 -0.38
N PRO A 453 -22.28 15.37 -0.79
CA PRO A 453 -21.21 16.00 -1.57
C PRO A 453 -21.74 16.44 -2.95
N PRO A 454 -21.43 17.66 -3.42
CA PRO A 454 -21.87 18.15 -4.73
C PRO A 454 -21.13 17.44 -5.88
N CYS A 455 -21.70 17.43 -7.09
CA CYS A 455 -21.11 16.72 -8.22
C CYS A 455 -20.03 17.50 -9.00
N GLY A 456 -19.89 18.80 -8.76
CA GLY A 456 -19.06 19.68 -9.59
C GLY A 456 -18.00 20.50 -8.86
N ALA A 457 -17.93 20.46 -7.53
CA ALA A 457 -16.93 21.19 -6.76
C ALA A 457 -15.84 20.26 -6.22
N ARG A 458 -14.59 20.75 -6.27
CA ARG A 458 -13.51 20.24 -5.42
C ARG A 458 -13.88 20.49 -3.97
N ASP A 459 -13.43 19.60 -3.08
CA ASP A 459 -13.65 19.73 -1.64
C ASP A 459 -13.34 21.13 -1.10
N TRP A 460 -14.24 21.64 -0.25
CA TRP A 460 -14.09 22.92 0.44
C TRP A 460 -12.75 22.98 1.18
N CYS A 461 -12.15 24.17 1.18
CA CYS A 461 -10.93 24.44 1.90
C CYS A 461 -11.14 25.55 2.91
N HIS A 462 -10.34 25.54 3.96
CA HIS A 462 -10.17 26.64 4.90
C HIS A 462 -8.81 26.51 5.57
N THR A 463 -7.96 27.54 5.53
CA THR A 463 -6.77 27.57 6.38
C THR A 463 -7.19 28.10 7.75
N ALA A 464 -6.99 27.30 8.80
CA ALA A 464 -7.49 27.61 10.12
C ALA A 464 -6.88 28.92 10.67
N THR A 465 -7.68 29.68 11.41
CA THR A 465 -7.28 31.00 11.94
C THR A 465 -7.31 31.05 13.47
N GLN A 466 -6.62 32.03 14.06
CA GLN A 466 -6.47 32.17 15.52
C GLN A 466 -7.85 32.21 16.22
N GLY A 467 -8.06 31.27 17.14
CA GLY A 467 -9.33 31.08 17.86
C GLY A 467 -10.11 29.84 17.43
N GLU A 468 -9.70 29.17 16.35
CA GLU A 468 -10.25 27.88 15.93
C GLU A 468 -9.54 26.70 16.62
N GLU A 469 -10.28 25.63 16.90
CA GLU A 469 -9.73 24.42 17.52
C GLU A 469 -8.64 23.77 16.65
N CYS A 470 -8.83 23.75 15.33
CA CYS A 470 -7.79 23.33 14.38
C CYS A 470 -6.53 24.18 14.50
N TYR A 471 -6.67 25.52 14.61
CA TYR A 471 -5.52 26.41 14.75
C TYR A 471 -4.75 26.13 16.04
N VAL A 472 -5.44 25.92 17.15
CA VAL A 472 -4.81 25.57 18.44
C VAL A 472 -4.06 24.24 18.32
N ARG A 473 -4.63 23.26 17.62
CA ARG A 473 -4.00 21.94 17.42
C ARG A 473 -2.80 21.98 16.48
N VAL A 474 -2.87 22.74 15.39
CA VAL A 474 -1.73 22.96 14.48
C VAL A 474 -0.62 23.70 15.23
N GLN A 475 -0.95 24.78 15.95
CA GLN A 475 0.02 25.55 16.71
C GLN A 475 0.69 24.71 17.81
N SER A 476 -0.06 23.86 18.53
CA SER A 476 0.53 23.01 19.58
C SER A 476 1.51 21.98 19.03
N LEU A 477 1.25 21.43 17.84
CA LEU A 477 2.18 20.52 17.15
C LEU A 477 3.39 21.28 16.60
N MET A 478 3.19 22.47 16.04
CA MET A 478 4.30 23.32 15.59
C MET A 478 5.17 23.82 16.75
N ASP A 479 4.60 24.05 17.93
CA ASP A 479 5.34 24.45 19.13
C ASP A 479 6.07 23.25 19.78
N ASN A 480 5.54 22.02 19.61
CA ASN A 480 6.13 20.78 20.10
C ASN A 480 6.69 19.93 18.95
N GLN A 481 7.78 20.38 18.36
CA GLN A 481 8.42 19.77 17.17
C GLN A 481 8.74 18.27 17.33
N THR A 482 8.92 17.76 18.56
CA THR A 482 9.17 16.34 18.82
C THR A 482 7.92 15.46 18.71
N ALA A 483 6.72 16.06 18.73
CA ALA A 483 5.45 15.39 18.49
C ALA A 483 5.08 15.35 16.99
N LEU A 484 5.80 16.08 16.14
CA LEU A 484 5.62 16.04 14.68
C LEU A 484 6.52 14.97 14.06
N PRO A 485 6.06 14.27 13.01
CA PRO A 485 6.93 13.49 12.14
C PRO A 485 8.13 14.33 11.68
N HIS A 486 9.32 13.73 11.59
CA HIS A 486 10.53 14.46 11.18
C HIS A 486 10.37 15.22 9.86
N SER A 487 9.58 14.69 8.92
CA SER A 487 9.27 15.35 7.65
C SER A 487 8.39 16.60 7.76
N LEU A 488 7.74 16.81 8.90
CA LEU A 488 6.87 17.95 9.19
C LEU A 488 7.49 18.92 10.19
N GLN A 489 8.70 18.64 10.68
CA GLN A 489 9.44 19.58 11.50
C GLN A 489 9.78 20.82 10.67
N ASN A 490 9.50 22.00 11.24
CA ASN A 490 9.59 23.30 10.55
C ASN A 490 8.73 23.45 9.28
N ALA A 491 7.74 22.59 9.06
CA ALA A 491 6.81 22.73 7.94
C ALA A 491 5.88 23.94 8.10
N SER A 492 5.22 24.36 7.01
CA SER A 492 4.25 25.46 7.06
C SER A 492 3.01 25.06 7.86
N PHE A 493 2.28 26.07 8.36
CA PHE A 493 1.01 25.85 9.07
C PHE A 493 0.03 25.02 8.22
N GLU A 494 -0.11 25.34 6.94
CA GLU A 494 -0.96 24.62 5.98
C GLU A 494 -0.50 23.17 5.79
N THR A 495 0.81 22.92 5.81
CA THR A 495 1.35 21.57 5.67
C THR A 495 1.03 20.71 6.89
N VAL A 496 1.16 21.28 8.09
CA VAL A 496 0.78 20.59 9.34
C VAL A 496 -0.74 20.41 9.43
N GLN A 497 -1.53 21.41 9.00
CA GLN A 497 -2.98 21.29 8.92
C GLN A 497 -3.43 20.18 7.95
N ALA A 498 -2.82 20.11 6.76
CA ALA A 498 -3.07 19.06 5.78
C ALA A 498 -2.75 17.67 6.35
N HIS A 499 -1.66 17.55 7.12
CA HIS A 499 -1.32 16.30 7.81
C HIS A 499 -2.41 15.87 8.78
N ILE A 500 -2.90 16.76 9.65
CA ILE A 500 -3.99 16.47 10.59
C ILE A 500 -5.29 16.11 9.85
N GLN A 501 -5.60 16.80 8.74
CA GLN A 501 -6.75 16.47 7.90
C GLN A 501 -6.63 15.05 7.31
N SER A 502 -5.44 14.65 6.87
CA SER A 502 -5.19 13.36 6.23
C SER A 502 -5.19 12.16 7.20
N SER A 503 -4.93 12.37 8.49
CA SER A 503 -4.85 11.29 9.50
C SER A 503 -6.21 10.81 10.02
N ARG A 504 -7.33 11.44 9.58
CA ARG A 504 -8.70 11.18 10.06
C ARG A 504 -8.91 11.31 11.59
N ASP A 505 -7.97 11.90 12.33
CA ASP A 505 -8.08 12.17 13.79
C ASP A 505 -8.96 13.39 14.16
N GLY A 506 -9.68 13.95 13.19
CA GLY A 506 -10.67 15.02 13.37
C GLY A 506 -10.12 16.40 13.81
N VAL A 507 -10.88 17.43 13.43
CA VAL A 507 -10.69 18.87 13.71
C VAL A 507 -9.63 19.60 12.88
N CYS A 508 -9.47 19.32 11.59
CA CYS A 508 -8.86 20.30 10.68
C CYS A 508 -9.44 20.18 9.25
N PRO A 509 -9.89 21.29 8.64
CA PRO A 509 -10.28 21.30 7.23
C PRO A 509 -9.07 21.22 6.30
N ARG A 510 -9.29 20.96 5.01
CA ARG A 510 -8.23 21.05 4.01
C ARG A 510 -7.75 22.51 3.92
N PRO A 511 -6.44 22.83 3.97
CA PRO A 511 -5.99 24.20 3.82
C PRO A 511 -6.28 24.74 2.40
N CYS A 512 -6.46 26.05 2.27
CA CYS A 512 -6.80 26.67 0.97
C CYS A 512 -5.63 26.91 0.04
N ALA A 513 -4.43 27.10 0.59
CA ALA A 513 -3.22 27.02 -0.21
C ALA A 513 -2.81 25.54 -0.32
N GLU A 514 -2.46 25.10 -1.53
CA GLU A 514 -1.74 23.84 -1.68
C GLU A 514 -0.47 23.94 -0.82
N ALA A 515 -0.23 22.96 0.05
CA ALA A 515 1.05 22.88 0.74
C ALA A 515 2.14 22.92 -0.33
N PRO A 516 3.12 23.85 -0.26
CA PRO A 516 4.18 23.85 -1.24
C PRO A 516 4.80 22.46 -1.23
N ALA A 517 4.89 21.81 -2.40
CA ALA A 517 5.75 20.64 -2.55
C ALA A 517 7.08 21.02 -1.92
N ALA A 518 7.54 20.26 -0.90
CA ALA A 518 8.70 20.63 -0.10
C ALA A 518 9.81 21.13 -1.03
N ASN A 519 10.06 22.44 -1.01
CA ASN A 519 11.08 23.05 -1.84
C ASN A 519 12.41 22.64 -1.24
N VAL A 520 12.99 21.56 -1.77
CA VAL A 520 14.43 21.32 -1.69
C VAL A 520 15.06 22.42 -2.53
N THR A 521 15.41 23.54 -1.91
CA THR A 521 16.25 24.55 -2.56
C THR A 521 17.63 23.96 -2.68
N ASP A 522 17.89 23.38 -3.84
CA ASP A 522 19.20 22.94 -4.27
C ASP A 522 20.04 24.20 -4.54
N SER A 523 20.96 24.49 -3.62
CA SER A 523 21.97 25.52 -3.81
C SER A 523 23.34 24.86 -3.89
N ASP A 524 23.66 24.23 -5.03
CA ASP A 524 24.96 24.47 -5.64
C ASP A 524 24.98 24.13 -7.14
N SER A 525 25.22 25.15 -7.94
CA SER A 525 25.46 25.02 -9.37
C SER A 525 26.96 24.90 -9.62
N SER A 526 27.44 23.76 -10.12
CA SER A 526 28.34 23.75 -11.30
C SER A 526 28.69 22.35 -11.80
N ALA A 527 28.83 22.29 -13.13
CA ALA A 527 29.42 21.25 -14.00
C ALA A 527 28.47 20.11 -14.46
N GLY A 528 28.10 20.18 -15.75
CA GLY A 528 27.04 19.41 -16.37
C GLY A 528 27.35 17.96 -16.77
N ARG A 529 26.26 17.20 -16.97
CA ARG A 529 26.18 15.90 -17.66
C ARG A 529 24.74 15.63 -18.15
N PRO A 530 24.54 14.73 -19.14
CA PRO A 530 23.44 14.80 -20.11
C PRO A 530 22.13 14.16 -19.63
N ALA A 531 21.04 14.55 -20.30
CA ALA A 531 19.65 14.22 -20.03
C ALA A 531 19.33 12.71 -20.02
N GLY A 532 18.64 12.26 -18.97
CA GLY A 532 18.03 10.94 -18.84
C GLY A 532 17.87 10.52 -17.37
N LEU A 533 16.62 10.28 -16.94
CA LEU A 533 16.15 9.87 -15.60
C LEU A 533 16.13 10.99 -14.54
N ASP A 534 14.92 11.47 -14.25
CA ASP A 534 14.60 12.35 -13.12
C ASP A 534 14.64 11.53 -11.82
N LEU A 535 15.67 11.77 -11.00
CA LEU A 535 15.96 11.09 -9.72
C LEU A 535 15.33 11.80 -8.51
N SER A 536 14.34 12.67 -8.69
CA SER A 536 13.64 13.37 -7.60
C SER A 536 12.72 12.48 -6.72
N ALA A 537 12.80 11.15 -6.86
CA ALA A 537 12.01 10.17 -6.11
C ALA A 537 12.62 9.75 -4.76
N ALA A 538 13.92 9.97 -4.53
CA ALA A 538 14.61 9.46 -3.33
C ALA A 538 14.30 10.23 -2.02
N ASN A 539 13.83 11.49 -2.09
CA ASN A 539 13.56 12.32 -0.90
C ASN A 539 12.10 12.27 -0.40
N ARG A 540 11.21 11.48 -1.00
CA ARG A 540 9.80 11.36 -0.56
C ARG A 540 9.55 10.17 0.38
N ALA A 541 10.56 9.34 0.62
CA ALA A 541 10.45 8.09 1.38
C ALA A 541 10.26 8.25 2.92
N VAL A 542 10.45 9.46 3.47
CA VAL A 542 10.40 9.67 4.94
C VAL A 542 8.98 9.94 5.46
N VAL A 543 8.00 10.24 4.59
CA VAL A 543 6.68 10.78 5.00
C VAL A 543 5.64 9.70 5.34
N GLY A 544 5.74 8.49 4.78
CA GLY A 544 4.64 7.51 4.82
C GLY A 544 4.46 6.72 6.11
N LEU A 545 5.51 6.53 6.92
CA LEU A 545 5.47 5.58 8.06
C LEU A 545 4.98 6.19 9.38
N ALA A 546 4.77 7.50 9.46
CA ALA A 546 4.44 8.18 10.71
C ALA A 546 2.94 8.16 11.10
N SER A 547 2.05 7.62 10.28
CA SER A 547 0.59 7.63 10.52
C SER A 547 0.06 6.47 11.40
N ALA A 548 0.93 5.60 11.93
CA ALA A 548 0.53 4.43 12.72
C ALA A 548 0.34 4.70 14.24
N LEU A 549 0.44 5.94 14.70
CA LEU A 549 0.75 6.27 16.10
C LEU A 549 -0.40 6.65 17.03
N LEU A 550 -1.68 6.41 16.71
CA LEU A 550 -2.76 6.85 17.60
C LEU A 550 -3.79 5.74 17.91
N TRP A 551 -3.93 5.47 19.23
CA TRP A 551 -4.97 4.72 19.95
C TRP A 551 -4.74 3.24 20.28
N SER A 552 -3.79 3.01 21.18
CA SER A 552 -3.64 1.80 21.99
C SER A 552 -4.54 1.84 23.24
N ALA A 553 -5.68 1.13 23.24
CA ALA A 553 -6.28 0.58 24.46
C ALA A 553 -7.37 -0.48 24.14
N TRP A 554 -7.25 -1.67 24.77
CA TRP A 554 -8.19 -2.81 24.81
C TRP A 554 -8.19 -3.70 23.55
N VAL A 555 -7.85 -5.01 23.60
CA VAL A 555 -8.64 -6.09 24.21
C VAL A 555 -7.82 -7.39 24.19
N PHE A 556 -7.77 -8.07 25.34
CA PHE A 556 -7.61 -9.52 25.45
C PHE A 556 -8.95 -10.21 25.21
N ASN A 557 -8.90 -11.39 24.58
CA ASN A 557 -9.96 -12.38 24.31
C ASN A 557 -10.75 -12.23 23.00
N ALA A 558 -10.27 -12.93 21.97
CA ALA A 558 -11.05 -13.92 21.21
C ALA A 558 -10.09 -14.93 20.56
#